data_AF-A0A925FKP7-F1
#
_entry.id   AF-A0A925FKP7-F1
#
_cell.length_a   1.000
_cell.length_b   1.000
_cell.length_c   1.000
_cell.angle_alpha   90.00
_cell.angle_beta   90.00
_cell.angle_gamma   90.00
#
_symmetry.space_group_name_H-M   'P 1'
#
loop_
_entity.id
_entity.type
_entity.pdbx_description
1 polymer ?
#
loop_
_entity_poly.entity_id
_entity_poly.type
_entity_poly.pdbx_seq_one_letter_code
_entity_poly.pdbx_strand_id
1 'polypeptide(L)'
;MEIQIFWLHRPQIQVRDDPYYRPIRVRFVIKTMPETPIEKLKKMTAWDSDPALILTELEEILAQSSRPDALGLEPQHENWTPTYSLNAAAESAWLVKAGRASSLNEVDPPGSGIVTSKVFDNCRSMARVYAAKKLTSVATR
;
A
#
# COMPACT_ATOMS: atom_id res chain seq x y z
N MET A 1 -27.54 9.34 45.90
CA MET A 1 -27.29 9.93 44.57
C MET A 1 -26.37 8.95 43.85
N GLU A 2 -26.98 8.06 43.09
CA GLU A 2 -26.43 6.74 42.76
C GLU A 2 -26.09 6.68 41.26
N ILE A 3 -24.90 6.18 40.96
CA ILE A 3 -24.28 6.15 39.63
C ILE A 3 -24.89 4.98 38.84
N GLN A 4 -25.65 5.26 37.78
CA GLN A 4 -26.13 4.22 36.86
C GLN A 4 -25.03 3.86 35.85
N ILE A 5 -24.46 2.67 36.02
CA ILE A 5 -23.57 2.02 35.05
C ILE A 5 -24.45 1.22 34.07
N PHE A 6 -24.48 1.63 32.80
CA PHE A 6 -25.22 0.98 31.72
C PHE A 6 -24.44 -0.26 31.25
N TRP A 7 -24.84 -1.45 31.73
CA TRP A 7 -24.30 -2.73 31.26
C TRP A 7 -24.91 -3.15 29.92
N LEU A 8 -24.05 -3.57 29.00
CA LEU A 8 -24.31 -4.07 27.66
C LEU A 8 -25.42 -5.14 27.60
N HIS A 9 -26.46 -4.88 26.81
CA HIS A 9 -27.45 -5.87 26.40
C HIS A 9 -26.81 -6.83 25.38
N ARG A 10 -26.18 -7.91 25.85
CA ARG A 10 -25.81 -9.04 24.97
C ARG A 10 -27.10 -9.81 24.64
N PRO A 11 -27.50 -9.96 23.36
CA PRO A 11 -28.56 -10.89 23.02
C PRO A 11 -28.08 -12.31 23.33
N GLN A 12 -28.76 -12.95 24.29
CA GLN A 12 -28.61 -14.37 24.60
C GLN A 12 -29.10 -15.18 23.40
N ILE A 13 -28.17 -15.63 22.56
CA ILE A 13 -28.46 -16.67 21.56
C ILE A 13 -28.74 -17.95 22.35
N GLN A 14 -30.01 -18.34 22.41
CA GLN A 14 -30.43 -19.64 22.93
C GLN A 14 -29.88 -20.72 21.99
N VAL A 15 -28.76 -21.33 22.37
CA VAL A 15 -28.23 -22.52 21.69
C VAL A 15 -29.19 -23.66 22.01
N ARG A 16 -30.01 -24.06 21.03
CA ARG A 16 -30.77 -25.32 21.12
C ARG A 16 -29.78 -26.46 20.96
N ASP A 17 -29.66 -27.30 21.98
CA ASP A 17 -28.90 -28.55 21.94
C ASP A 17 -29.59 -29.56 21.01
N ASP A 18 -29.39 -29.39 19.69
CA ASP A 18 -29.79 -30.38 18.69
C ASP A 18 -28.62 -31.37 18.47
N PRO A 19 -28.77 -32.65 18.86
CA PRO A 19 -27.73 -33.67 18.69
C PRO A 19 -27.44 -34.02 17.22
N TYR A 20 -28.19 -33.48 16.27
CA TYR A 20 -27.99 -33.68 14.83
C TYR A 20 -27.34 -32.50 14.11
N TYR A 21 -27.01 -31.41 14.80
CA TYR A 21 -26.29 -30.29 14.18
C TYR A 21 -24.81 -30.64 13.96
N ARG A 22 -24.50 -31.19 12.79
CA ARG A 22 -23.11 -31.28 12.32
C ARG A 22 -22.71 -29.92 11.73
N PRO A 23 -21.71 -29.21 12.27
CA PRO A 23 -21.25 -27.98 11.66
C PRO A 23 -20.72 -28.29 10.25
N ILE A 24 -21.40 -27.76 9.23
CA ILE A 24 -20.90 -27.78 7.86
C ILE A 24 -19.60 -26.99 7.89
N ARG A 25 -18.46 -27.68 7.75
CA ARG A 25 -17.16 -27.02 7.52
C ARG A 25 -17.19 -26.46 6.10
N VAL A 26 -17.70 -25.24 5.97
CA VAL A 26 -17.55 -24.46 4.73
C VAL A 26 -16.06 -24.18 4.60
N ARG A 27 -15.39 -24.95 3.74
CA ARG A 27 -13.99 -24.72 3.40
C ARG A 27 -13.99 -23.44 2.56
N PHE A 28 -13.76 -22.30 3.22
CA PHE A 28 -13.61 -21.02 2.55
C PHE A 28 -12.30 -21.11 1.74
N VAL A 29 -12.43 -21.50 0.48
CA VAL A 29 -11.32 -21.39 -0.48
C VAL A 29 -11.18 -19.90 -0.72
N ILE A 30 -10.21 -19.28 -0.02
CA ILE A 30 -9.82 -17.91 -0.29
C ILE A 30 -9.30 -17.91 -1.73
N LYS A 31 -10.15 -17.50 -2.67
CA LYS A 31 -9.74 -17.26 -4.04
C LYS A 31 -8.77 -16.09 -3.99
N THR A 32 -7.47 -16.38 -4.01
CA THR A 32 -6.43 -15.37 -4.16
C THR A 32 -6.70 -14.64 -5.46
N MET A 33 -7.30 -13.45 -5.38
CA MET A 33 -7.36 -12.54 -6.52
C MET A 33 -5.92 -12.24 -6.92
N PRO A 34 -5.57 -12.32 -8.21
CA PRO A 34 -4.23 -11.97 -8.66
C PRO A 34 -3.92 -10.56 -8.17
N GLU A 35 -2.76 -10.38 -7.55
CA GLU A 35 -2.33 -9.08 -7.05
C GLU A 35 -2.25 -8.10 -8.21
N THR A 36 -3.05 -7.03 -8.15
CA THR A 36 -3.03 -6.00 -9.19
C THR A 36 -1.76 -5.16 -9.05
N PRO A 37 -1.30 -4.50 -10.13
CA PRO A 37 -0.10 -3.65 -10.07
C PRO A 37 -0.17 -2.57 -8.99
N ILE A 38 -1.37 -2.01 -8.77
CA ILE A 38 -1.62 -1.00 -7.74
C ILE A 38 -1.51 -1.57 -6.32
N GLU A 39 -2.02 -2.77 -6.07
CA GLU A 39 -1.91 -3.43 -4.76
C GLU A 39 -0.46 -3.79 -4.43
N LYS A 40 0.31 -4.20 -5.45
CA LYS A 40 1.75 -4.42 -5.29
C LYS A 40 2.49 -3.11 -4.99
N LEU A 41 2.16 -2.03 -5.68
CA LEU A 41 2.76 -0.71 -5.45
C LEU A 41 2.50 -0.23 -4.02
N LYS A 42 1.26 -0.34 -3.52
CA LYS A 42 0.90 0.00 -2.13
C LYS A 42 1.81 -0.68 -1.09
N LYS A 43 2.07 -1.98 -1.28
CA LYS A 43 2.95 -2.76 -0.40
C LYS A 43 4.41 -2.31 -0.48
N MET A 44 4.89 -1.97 -1.68
CA MET A 44 6.28 -1.53 -1.90
C MET A 44 6.57 -0.15 -1.29
N THR A 45 5.56 0.70 -1.12
CA THR A 45 5.74 2.10 -0.73
C THR A 45 5.28 2.42 0.69
N ALA A 46 4.82 1.40 1.44
CA ALA A 46 4.18 1.58 2.75
C ALA A 46 3.18 2.75 2.69
N TRP A 47 2.25 2.67 1.72
CA TRP A 47 1.47 3.82 1.27
C TRP A 47 0.63 4.47 2.37
N ASP A 48 0.19 3.71 3.35
CA ASP A 48 -0.64 4.14 4.47
C ASP A 48 0.18 4.73 5.64
N SER A 49 1.48 4.52 5.64
CA SER A 49 2.38 4.96 6.71
C SER A 49 2.85 6.38 6.46
N ASP A 50 2.85 7.22 7.50
CA ASP A 50 3.24 8.63 7.40
C ASP A 50 4.69 8.78 6.88
N PRO A 51 4.95 9.60 5.83
CA PRO A 51 4.02 10.37 5.01
C PRO A 51 3.10 9.49 4.14
N ALA A 52 1.80 9.50 4.42
CA ALA A 52 0.84 8.59 3.77
C ALA A 52 0.48 9.11 2.38
N LEU A 53 0.50 8.26 1.34
CA LEU A 53 0.08 8.57 -0.03
C LEU A 53 -1.41 8.31 -0.22
N ILE A 54 -2.06 9.05 -1.11
CA ILE A 54 -3.45 8.76 -1.48
C ILE A 54 -3.51 7.89 -2.74
N LEU A 55 -4.63 7.20 -2.93
CA LEU A 55 -4.80 6.25 -4.02
C LEU A 55 -4.61 6.90 -5.41
N THR A 56 -5.15 8.09 -5.62
CA THR A 56 -5.06 8.81 -6.89
C THR A 56 -3.62 9.12 -7.27
N GLU A 57 -2.77 9.48 -6.31
CA GLU A 57 -1.34 9.71 -6.55
C GLU A 57 -0.63 8.42 -6.96
N LEU A 58 -0.97 7.30 -6.33
CA LEU A 58 -0.40 6.01 -6.72
C LEU A 58 -0.85 5.62 -8.13
N GLU A 59 -2.09 5.90 -8.51
CA GLU A 59 -2.61 5.66 -9.86
C GLU A 59 -1.90 6.54 -10.90
N GLU A 60 -1.68 7.81 -10.61
CA GLU A 60 -0.92 8.74 -11.45
C GLU A 60 0.54 8.31 -11.61
N ILE A 61 1.21 7.96 -10.51
CA ILE A 61 2.59 7.46 -10.52
C ILE A 61 2.69 6.15 -11.31
N LEU A 62 1.71 5.26 -11.12
CA LEU A 62 1.65 4.00 -11.86
C LEU A 62 1.46 4.27 -13.36
N ALA A 63 0.55 5.16 -13.73
CA ALA A 63 0.34 5.55 -15.13
C ALA A 63 1.60 6.15 -15.77
N GLN A 64 2.34 7.01 -15.05
CA GLN A 64 3.63 7.56 -15.52
C GLN A 64 4.71 6.49 -15.67
N SER A 65 4.61 5.39 -14.93
CA SER A 65 5.55 4.26 -14.99
C SER A 65 5.21 3.19 -16.04
N SER A 66 4.22 3.46 -16.89
CA SER A 66 3.80 2.56 -17.96
C SER A 66 4.94 2.31 -18.95
N ARG A 67 5.04 1.07 -19.45
CA ARG A 67 6.06 0.64 -20.40
C ARG A 67 5.42 -0.10 -21.58
N PRO A 68 6.15 -0.17 -22.71
CA PRO A 68 5.75 -1.07 -23.78
C PRO A 68 5.55 -2.48 -23.26
N ASP A 69 4.48 -3.14 -23.72
CA ASP A 69 4.21 -4.52 -23.38
C ASP A 69 5.16 -5.49 -24.11
N ALA A 70 4.92 -6.79 -23.96
CA ALA A 70 5.72 -7.82 -24.63
C ALA A 70 5.65 -7.79 -26.17
N LEU A 71 4.61 -7.14 -26.73
CA LEU A 71 4.43 -6.94 -28.16
C LEU A 71 5.03 -5.60 -28.63
N GLY A 72 5.64 -4.83 -27.72
CA GLY A 72 6.19 -3.51 -28.00
C GLY A 72 5.13 -2.43 -28.15
N LEU A 73 3.88 -2.70 -27.76
CA LEU A 73 2.80 -1.72 -27.83
C LEU A 73 2.96 -0.74 -26.68
N GLU A 74 2.92 0.55 -26.99
CA GLU A 74 2.86 1.63 -26.01
C GLU A 74 1.46 1.79 -25.38
N PRO A 75 1.35 2.45 -24.20
CA PRO A 75 0.08 2.64 -23.48
C PRO A 75 -1.04 3.34 -24.23
N GLN A 76 -0.73 4.03 -25.33
CA GLN A 76 -1.69 4.73 -26.18
C GLN A 76 -2.40 3.78 -27.17
N HIS A 77 -1.89 2.56 -27.36
CA HIS A 77 -2.51 1.58 -28.26
C HIS A 77 -3.66 0.84 -27.56
N GLU A 78 -4.78 0.65 -28.27
CA GLU A 78 -5.98 -0.02 -27.74
C GLU A 78 -5.72 -1.46 -27.27
N ASN A 79 -4.78 -2.14 -27.91
CA ASN A 79 -4.42 -3.53 -27.60
C ASN A 79 -3.26 -3.65 -26.61
N TRP A 80 -2.83 -2.54 -26.01
CA TRP A 80 -1.76 -2.56 -25.02
C TRP A 80 -2.17 -3.37 -23.79
N THR A 81 -1.31 -4.32 -23.42
CA THR A 81 -1.47 -5.03 -22.15
C THR A 81 -0.85 -4.20 -21.01
N PRO A 82 -1.61 -3.83 -19.96
CA PRO A 82 -1.10 -3.00 -18.87
C PRO A 82 0.22 -3.51 -18.27
N THR A 83 1.31 -2.85 -18.63
CA THR A 83 2.68 -3.24 -18.27
C THR A 83 3.38 -2.06 -17.62
N TYR A 84 3.80 -2.24 -16.37
CA TYR A 84 4.32 -1.13 -15.56
C TYR A 84 5.72 -1.43 -14.99
N SER A 85 6.51 -0.38 -14.85
CA SER A 85 7.78 -0.42 -14.13
C SER A 85 7.57 -0.20 -12.64
N LEU A 86 7.18 -1.25 -11.91
CA LEU A 86 6.84 -1.12 -10.48
C LEU A 86 7.98 -0.57 -9.61
N ASN A 87 9.25 -0.87 -9.94
CA ASN A 87 10.39 -0.29 -9.23
C ASN A 87 10.52 1.22 -9.51
N ALA A 88 10.28 1.67 -10.74
CA ALA A 88 10.29 3.10 -11.05
C ALA A 88 9.09 3.83 -10.40
N ALA A 89 7.91 3.20 -10.38
CA ALA A 89 6.76 3.72 -9.65
C ALA A 89 7.05 3.84 -8.15
N ALA A 90 7.64 2.81 -7.54
CA ALA A 90 7.98 2.83 -6.12
C ALA A 90 9.04 3.89 -5.80
N GLU A 91 10.06 4.04 -6.65
CA GLU A 91 11.03 5.14 -6.54
C GLU A 91 10.32 6.50 -6.49
N SER A 92 9.48 6.82 -7.49
CA SER A 92 8.72 8.07 -7.54
C SER A 92 7.84 8.28 -6.31
N ALA A 93 7.13 7.25 -5.87
CA ALA A 93 6.28 7.31 -4.68
C ALA A 93 7.09 7.64 -3.41
N TRP A 94 8.26 7.03 -3.22
CA TRP A 94 9.16 7.36 -2.11
C TRP A 94 9.72 8.79 -2.21
N LEU A 95 9.95 9.30 -3.42
CA LEU A 95 10.36 10.69 -3.62
C LEU A 95 9.25 11.69 -3.27
N VAL A 96 7.99 11.38 -3.58
CA VAL A 96 6.81 12.17 -3.17
C VAL A 96 6.70 12.21 -1.65
N LYS A 97 6.85 11.06 -0.97
CA LYS A 97 6.88 10.99 0.50
C LYS A 97 8.01 11.84 1.07
N ALA A 98 9.21 11.80 0.48
CA ALA A 98 10.31 12.68 0.89
C ALA A 98 9.96 14.16 0.70
N GLY A 99 9.32 14.54 -0.42
CA GLY A 99 8.85 15.91 -0.64
C GLY A 99 7.90 16.38 0.47
N ARG A 100 6.95 15.54 0.87
CA ARG A 100 6.05 15.83 2.00
C ARG A 100 6.79 15.96 3.32
N ALA A 101 7.68 15.02 3.64
CA ALA A 101 8.51 15.08 4.84
C ALA A 101 9.34 16.38 4.89
N SER A 102 9.84 16.86 3.74
CA SER A 102 10.60 18.10 3.67
C SER A 102 9.78 19.37 3.91
N SER A 103 8.46 19.31 3.69
CA SER A 103 7.54 20.45 3.93
C SER A 103 7.08 20.54 5.39
N LEU A 104 7.35 19.52 6.20
CA LEU A 104 7.06 19.54 7.63
C LEU A 104 8.12 20.40 8.33
N ASN A 105 7.80 21.66 8.53
CA ASN A 105 8.62 22.58 9.30
C ASN A 105 8.55 22.17 10.79
N GLU A 106 9.70 21.85 11.39
CA GLU A 106 9.81 21.64 12.83
C GLU A 106 9.54 22.96 13.55
N VAL A 107 8.32 23.14 14.06
CA VAL A 107 8.06 24.11 15.13
C VAL A 107 8.07 23.30 16.42
N ASP A 108 9.26 22.96 16.92
CA ASP A 108 9.39 22.11 18.10
C ASP A 108 9.41 22.96 19.40
N PRO A 109 8.46 22.77 20.34
CA PRO A 109 8.71 22.95 21.76
C PRO A 109 9.63 21.83 22.27
N PRO A 110 10.48 22.05 23.27
CA PRO A 110 11.50 21.08 23.65
C PRO A 110 10.89 19.76 24.13
N GLY A 111 11.04 18.68 23.35
CA GLY A 111 10.84 17.31 23.84
C GLY A 111 10.19 16.28 22.90
N SER A 112 9.83 16.60 21.65
CA SER A 112 9.15 15.64 20.76
C SER A 112 9.73 15.62 19.33
N GLY A 113 11.06 15.59 19.20
CA GLY A 113 11.73 15.50 17.91
C GLY A 113 11.75 14.08 17.32
N ILE A 114 10.64 13.59 16.76
CA ILE A 114 10.79 12.71 15.58
C ILE A 114 11.30 13.62 14.48
N VAL A 115 12.64 13.68 14.36
CA VAL A 115 13.31 14.64 13.50
C VAL A 115 12.84 14.42 12.08
N THR A 116 12.17 15.41 11.47
CA THR A 116 11.61 15.31 10.11
C THR A 116 12.68 14.94 9.09
N SER A 117 13.94 15.29 9.40
CA SER A 117 15.14 14.87 8.68
C SER A 117 15.32 13.35 8.60
N LYS A 118 15.04 12.60 9.67
CA LYS A 118 15.17 11.12 9.65
C LYS A 118 14.13 10.47 8.73
N VAL A 119 12.91 11.00 8.73
CA VAL A 119 11.83 10.53 7.85
C VAL A 119 12.17 10.86 6.39
N PHE A 120 12.64 12.08 6.14
CA PHE A 120 13.13 12.50 4.83
C PHE A 120 14.26 11.60 4.30
N ASP A 121 15.29 11.37 5.13
CA ASP A 121 16.44 10.54 4.80
C ASP A 121 16.05 9.09 4.54
N ASN A 122 15.12 8.55 5.34
CA ASN A 122 14.56 7.22 5.11
C ASN A 122 13.87 7.15 3.75
N CYS A 123 12.98 8.09 3.44
CA CYS A 123 12.26 8.12 2.17
C CYS A 123 13.22 8.24 0.97
N ARG A 124 14.25 9.10 1.08
CA ARG A 124 15.33 9.23 0.07
C ARG A 124 16.11 7.93 -0.09
N SER A 125 16.44 7.26 1.01
CA SER A 125 17.14 5.97 0.98
C SER A 125 16.31 4.89 0.29
N MET A 126 15.02 4.79 0.61
CA MET A 126 14.11 3.85 -0.04
C MET A 126 13.96 4.12 -1.53
N ALA A 127 13.85 5.39 -1.95
CA ALA A 127 13.84 5.75 -3.36
C ALA A 127 15.10 5.24 -4.09
N ARG A 128 16.29 5.42 -3.50
CA ARG A 128 17.55 4.92 -4.06
C ARG A 128 17.59 3.39 -4.19
N VAL A 129 17.04 2.66 -3.21
CA VAL A 129 16.95 1.19 -3.28
C VAL A 129 16.13 0.74 -4.48
N TYR A 130 14.99 1.38 -4.74
CA TYR A 130 14.15 1.04 -5.89
C TYR A 130 14.75 1.51 -7.22
N ALA A 131 15.43 2.67 -7.23
CA ALA A 131 16.19 3.13 -8.39
C ALA A 131 17.28 2.13 -8.79
N ALA A 132 18.04 1.60 -7.83
CA ALA A 132 19.07 0.59 -8.09
C ALA A 132 18.48 -0.69 -8.70
N LYS A 133 17.32 -1.14 -8.22
CA LYS A 133 16.60 -2.32 -8.73
C LYS A 133 16.07 -2.14 -10.15
N LYS A 134 15.85 -0.90 -10.61
CA LYS A 134 15.46 -0.60 -12.01
C LYS A 134 16.57 -0.96 -12.99
N LEU A 135 17.83 -0.75 -12.61
CA LEU A 135 19.00 -0.98 -13.46
C LEU A 135 19.38 -2.46 -13.59
N THR A 136 18.84 -3.33 -12.74
CA THR A 136 19.21 -4.75 -12.67
C THR A 136 18.37 -5.68 -13.55
N SER A 137 17.52 -5.17 -14.43
CA SER A 137 16.77 -6.03 -15.35
C SER A 137 17.72 -6.67 -16.36
N VAL A 138 18.08 -7.93 -16.12
CA VAL A 138 18.88 -8.74 -17.06
C VAL A 138 18.06 -8.97 -18.32
N ALA A 139 18.56 -8.48 -19.45
CA ALA A 139 18.04 -8.86 -20.76
C ALA A 139 18.42 -10.32 -21.00
N THR A 140 17.47 -11.24 -20.84
CA THR A 140 17.61 -12.60 -21.37
C THR A 140 17.48 -12.52 -22.88
N ARG A 141 18.62 -12.66 -23.55
CA ARG A 141 18.73 -12.73 -25.01
C ARG A 141 18.40 -14.14 -25.51
#